data_AF-A0AAW1RTC0-F1
#
_entry.id   AF-A0AAW1RTC0-F1
#
_cell.length_a   1.000
_cell.length_b   1.000
_cell.length_c   1.000
_cell.angle_alpha   90.00
_cell.angle_beta   90.00
_cell.angle_gamma   90.00
#
_symmetry.space_group_name_H-M   'P 1'
#
loop_
_entity.id
_entity.type
_entity.pdbx_description
1 polymer ?
#
loop_
_entity_poly.entity_id
_entity_poly.type
_entity_poly.pdbx_seq_one_letter_code
_entity_poly.pdbx_strand_id
1 'polypeptide(L)'
;MPDYTLDKAKFNDFLKEYTDPITDEQKYMEQLVEIANRKRRVLEVEIDDVAAYQHDSDALVEGLETNTRRYTRLLAEAADEVMPEPTEDLAQADVVDVLHQQRQMRQQQAEADAAGGQPAAEDDANRLPAELMRRYEVVIRPRQKQKAIKLREVSAEHIGKLVRVQGIVTQVTDVKPLLTVATYLDDASGFEVYQEVT
;
A
#
# COMPACT_ATOMS: atom_id res chain seq x y z
N MET A 1 -5.92 -21.10 -10.04
CA MET A 1 -5.70 -19.63 -10.10
C MET A 1 -5.62 -19.13 -8.68
N PRO A 2 -4.74 -18.15 -8.37
CA PRO A 2 -4.69 -17.53 -7.04
C PRO A 2 -6.02 -16.81 -6.76
N ASP A 3 -6.56 -16.98 -5.56
CA ASP A 3 -7.72 -16.24 -5.10
C ASP A 3 -7.25 -15.04 -4.29
N TYR A 4 -7.19 -13.89 -4.97
CA TYR A 4 -6.67 -12.65 -4.39
C TYR A 4 -7.54 -12.10 -3.26
N THR A 5 -8.81 -12.50 -3.18
CA THR A 5 -9.70 -12.04 -2.10
C THR A 5 -9.37 -12.75 -0.79
N LEU A 6 -9.13 -14.07 -0.86
CA LEU A 6 -8.65 -14.87 0.25
C LEU A 6 -7.24 -14.46 0.67
N ASP A 7 -6.36 -14.20 -0.30
CA ASP A 7 -4.99 -13.74 -0.02
C ASP A 7 -4.99 -12.38 0.70
N LYS A 8 -5.90 -11.46 0.35
CA LYS A 8 -6.06 -10.19 1.06
C LYS A 8 -6.53 -10.39 2.50
N ALA A 9 -7.52 -11.24 2.74
CA ALA A 9 -7.98 -11.57 4.09
C ALA A 9 -6.85 -12.16 4.95
N LYS A 10 -6.04 -13.05 4.36
CA LYS A 10 -4.84 -13.60 4.99
C LYS A 10 -3.80 -12.53 5.36
N PHE A 11 -3.63 -11.48 4.54
CA PHE A 11 -2.77 -10.37 4.90
C PHE A 11 -3.35 -9.51 6.03
N ASN A 12 -4.67 -9.31 6.06
CA ASN A 12 -5.31 -8.60 7.17
C ASN A 12 -5.07 -9.32 8.51
N ASP A 13 -5.25 -10.64 8.52
CA ASP A 13 -5.03 -11.46 9.72
C ASP A 13 -3.54 -11.45 10.12
N PHE A 14 -2.63 -11.60 9.14
CA PHE A 14 -1.19 -11.51 9.37
C PHE A 14 -0.77 -10.17 9.97
N LEU A 15 -1.24 -9.04 9.43
CA LEU A 15 -0.87 -7.71 9.94
C LEU A 15 -1.37 -7.45 11.37
N LYS A 16 -2.46 -8.10 11.80
CA LYS A 16 -3.03 -7.96 13.15
C LYS A 16 -2.42 -8.92 14.17
N GLU A 17 -2.23 -10.17 13.79
CA GLU A 17 -1.96 -11.26 14.72
C GLU A 17 -0.49 -11.68 14.74
N TYR A 18 0.32 -11.24 13.77
CA TYR A 18 1.73 -11.61 13.74
C TYR A 18 2.49 -11.05 14.94
N THR A 19 3.09 -11.96 15.70
CA THR A 19 4.09 -11.68 16.73
C THR A 19 5.43 -12.26 16.31
N ASP A 20 6.49 -11.47 16.48
CA ASP A 20 7.84 -11.93 16.20
C ASP A 20 8.22 -13.03 17.22
N PRO A 21 8.62 -14.24 16.77
CA PRO A 21 8.95 -15.33 17.68
C PRO A 21 10.17 -15.05 18.57
N ILE A 22 10.99 -14.03 18.26
CA ILE A 22 12.20 -13.68 19.01
C ILE A 22 11.90 -12.62 20.06
N THR A 23 11.19 -11.55 19.69
CA THR A 23 10.93 -10.41 20.57
C THR A 23 9.57 -10.46 21.27
N ASP A 24 8.66 -11.34 20.82
CA ASP A 24 7.25 -11.41 21.25
C ASP A 24 6.48 -10.08 21.02
N GLU A 25 7.02 -9.21 20.16
CA GLU A 25 6.44 -7.92 19.81
C GLU A 25 5.62 -8.03 18.53
N GLN A 26 4.56 -7.19 18.41
CA GLN A 26 3.76 -7.10 17.20
C GLN A 26 4.43 -6.19 16.18
N LYS A 27 5.53 -6.68 15.60
CA LYS A 27 6.41 -5.96 14.65
C LYS A 27 5.66 -5.16 13.58
N TYR A 28 4.60 -5.73 12.98
CA TYR A 28 3.85 -5.06 11.91
C TYR A 28 2.82 -4.05 12.43
N MET A 29 2.19 -4.35 13.57
CA MET A 29 1.24 -3.43 14.19
C MET A 29 1.97 -2.17 14.68
N GLU A 30 3.15 -2.32 15.28
CA GLU A 30 3.99 -1.19 15.68
C GLU A 30 4.38 -0.32 14.49
N GLN A 31 4.77 -0.93 13.36
CA GLN A 31 5.02 -0.20 12.12
C GLN A 31 3.79 0.58 11.64
N LEU A 32 2.59 -0.02 11.72
CA LEU A 32 1.35 0.66 11.34
C LEU A 32 1.02 1.81 12.29
N VAL A 33 1.25 1.67 13.60
CA VAL A 33 1.11 2.75 14.59
C VAL A 33 2.10 3.88 14.31
N GLU A 34 3.36 3.56 13.99
CA GLU A 34 4.36 4.56 13.60
C GLU A 34 3.98 5.30 12.31
N ILE A 35 3.37 4.59 11.35
CA ILE A 35 2.84 5.18 10.11
C ILE A 35 1.65 6.09 10.41
N ALA A 36 0.70 5.64 11.24
CA ALA A 36 -0.45 6.43 11.66
C ALA A 36 -0.02 7.72 12.39
N ASN A 37 1.02 7.61 13.24
CA ASN A 37 1.64 8.74 13.94
C ASN A 37 2.63 9.55 13.07
N ARG A 38 2.74 9.26 11.77
CA ARG A 38 3.60 9.97 10.80
C ARG A 38 5.09 9.97 11.12
N LYS A 39 5.56 9.01 11.91
CA LYS A 39 6.99 8.80 12.23
C LYS A 39 7.68 7.98 11.14
N ARG A 40 6.92 7.11 10.47
CA ARG A 40 7.39 6.20 9.44
C ARG A 40 6.58 6.34 8.17
N ARG A 41 7.24 6.19 7.01
CA ARG A 41 6.62 6.28 5.67
C ARG A 41 6.72 4.99 4.86
N VAL A 42 7.33 3.95 5.40
CA VAL A 42 7.56 2.69 4.69
C VAL A 42 7.15 1.54 5.57
N LEU A 43 6.16 0.75 5.13
CA LEU A 43 5.83 -0.54 5.72
C LEU A 43 6.72 -1.60 5.08
N GLU A 44 7.66 -2.14 5.86
CA GLU A 44 8.57 -3.18 5.36
C GLU A 44 8.07 -4.55 5.80
N VAL A 45 7.68 -5.40 4.83
CA VAL A 45 7.19 -6.76 5.09
C VAL A 45 8.20 -7.79 4.63
N GLU A 46 8.60 -8.67 5.53
CA GLU A 46 9.53 -9.76 5.23
C GLU A 46 8.77 -11.01 4.78
N ILE A 47 9.17 -11.59 3.64
CA ILE A 47 8.56 -12.83 3.15
C ILE A 47 8.80 -14.00 4.11
N ASP A 48 9.91 -14.00 4.86
CA ASP A 48 10.17 -15.05 5.84
C ASP A 48 9.19 -15.03 7.02
N ASP A 49 8.74 -13.85 7.44
CA ASP A 49 7.73 -13.69 8.50
C ASP A 49 6.36 -14.20 8.03
N VAL A 50 5.99 -13.85 6.79
CA VAL A 50 4.76 -14.38 6.14
C VAL A 50 4.83 -15.91 6.02
N ALA A 51 5.97 -16.45 5.61
CA ALA A 51 6.18 -17.89 5.51
C ALA A 51 6.16 -18.60 6.87
N ALA A 52 6.60 -17.94 7.94
CA ALA A 52 6.58 -18.47 9.30
C ALA A 52 5.15 -18.49 9.88
N TYR A 53 4.37 -17.42 9.70
CA TYR A 53 3.01 -17.33 10.23
C TYR A 53 2.06 -18.32 9.58
N GLN A 54 2.17 -18.46 8.25
CA GLN A 54 1.11 -19.05 7.45
C GLN A 54 1.38 -20.48 7.04
N HIS A 55 2.20 -21.24 7.79
CA HIS A 55 2.74 -22.61 7.61
C HIS A 55 2.12 -23.54 6.53
N ASP A 56 0.81 -23.43 6.24
CA ASP A 56 0.06 -24.13 5.19
C ASP A 56 -0.06 -23.42 3.81
N SER A 57 0.35 -22.15 3.68
CA SER A 57 0.11 -21.30 2.49
C SER A 57 1.35 -21.07 1.63
N ASP A 58 2.02 -22.15 1.20
CA ASP A 58 3.11 -22.07 0.20
C ASP A 58 2.70 -21.27 -1.05
N ALA A 59 1.42 -21.32 -1.43
CA ALA A 59 0.87 -20.59 -2.57
C ALA A 59 0.93 -19.06 -2.41
N LEU A 60 0.80 -18.52 -1.18
CA LEU A 60 0.85 -17.08 -0.94
C LEU A 60 2.28 -16.56 -1.08
N VAL A 61 3.23 -17.31 -0.50
CA VAL A 61 4.67 -17.02 -0.58
C VAL A 61 5.16 -17.12 -2.02
N GLU A 62 4.76 -18.17 -2.75
CA GLU A 62 5.05 -18.32 -4.17
C GLU A 62 4.43 -17.17 -4.98
N GLY A 63 3.23 -16.73 -4.63
CA GLY A 63 2.56 -15.57 -5.20
C GLY A 63 3.35 -14.27 -5.02
N LEU A 64 3.83 -14.01 -3.79
CA LEU A 64 4.68 -12.86 -3.46
C LEU A 64 5.98 -12.84 -4.26
N GLU A 65 6.60 -14.01 -4.45
CA GLU A 65 7.84 -14.16 -5.22
C GLU A 65 7.61 -14.10 -6.74
N THR A 66 6.44 -14.52 -7.23
CA THR A 66 6.15 -14.63 -8.67
C THR A 66 5.47 -13.40 -9.27
N ASN A 67 4.63 -12.70 -8.50
CA ASN A 67 3.89 -11.52 -8.95
C ASN A 67 3.91 -10.42 -7.89
N THR A 68 5.10 -9.95 -7.58
CA THR A 68 5.32 -9.02 -6.46
C THR A 68 4.53 -7.72 -6.62
N ARG A 69 4.44 -7.16 -7.83
CA ARG A 69 3.69 -5.89 -8.08
C ARG A 69 2.23 -6.00 -7.64
N ARG A 70 1.57 -7.13 -7.90
CA ARG A 70 0.16 -7.33 -7.50
C ARG A 70 0.04 -7.53 -6.00
N TYR A 71 0.92 -8.33 -5.42
CA TYR A 71 0.88 -8.59 -3.98
C TYR A 71 1.27 -7.36 -3.15
N THR A 72 2.14 -6.46 -3.64
CA THR A 72 2.38 -5.16 -3.01
C THR A 72 1.11 -4.32 -2.92
N ARG A 73 0.29 -4.30 -3.99
CA ARG A 73 -0.99 -3.58 -4.00
C ARG A 73 -2.00 -4.19 -3.02
N LEU A 74 -2.12 -5.52 -3.00
CA LEU A 74 -3.00 -6.23 -2.07
C LEU A 74 -2.59 -6.01 -0.62
N LEU A 75 -1.29 -6.01 -0.34
CA LEU A 75 -0.77 -5.76 1.00
C LEU A 75 -1.01 -4.31 1.42
N ALA A 76 -0.87 -3.34 0.51
CA ALA A 76 -1.22 -1.95 0.77
C ALA A 76 -2.72 -1.79 1.06
N GLU A 77 -3.60 -2.45 0.30
CA GLU A 77 -5.05 -2.45 0.59
C GLU A 77 -5.38 -3.09 1.93
N ALA A 78 -4.71 -4.19 2.28
CA ALA A 78 -4.87 -4.83 3.58
C ALA A 78 -4.40 -3.90 4.72
N ALA A 79 -3.23 -3.28 4.56
CA ALA A 79 -2.70 -2.33 5.54
C ALA A 79 -3.61 -1.10 5.73
N ASP A 80 -4.26 -0.61 4.68
CA ASP A 80 -5.25 0.47 4.79
C ASP A 80 -6.47 0.07 5.63
N GLU A 81 -6.93 -1.18 5.52
CA GLU A 81 -8.07 -1.72 6.30
C GLU A 81 -7.74 -1.98 7.76
N VAL A 82 -6.48 -2.26 8.06
CA VAL A 82 -5.98 -2.60 9.41
C VAL A 82 -5.37 -1.40 10.13
N MET A 83 -5.22 -0.26 9.45
CA MET A 83 -4.54 0.92 10.00
C MET A 83 -5.21 1.41 11.30
N PRO A 84 -4.46 1.52 12.41
CA PRO A 84 -4.99 2.01 13.67
C PRO A 84 -5.20 3.52 13.64
N GLU A 85 -6.04 4.02 14.56
CA GLU A 85 -6.17 5.46 14.76
C GLU A 85 -4.86 6.07 15.31
N PRO A 86 -4.50 7.30 14.89
CA PRO A 86 -3.33 7.98 15.42
C PRO A 86 -3.40 8.11 16.94
N THR A 87 -2.34 7.69 17.63
CA THR A 87 -2.23 7.76 19.09
C THR A 87 -1.73 9.13 19.56
N GLU A 88 -1.02 9.84 18.69
CA GLU A 88 -0.47 11.17 18.96
C GLU A 88 -1.27 12.28 18.27
N ASP A 89 -1.32 13.44 18.90
CA ASP A 89 -2.02 14.60 18.35
C ASP A 89 -1.21 15.20 17.20
N LEU A 90 -1.77 15.14 15.99
CA LEU A 90 -1.10 15.50 14.75
C LEU A 90 -1.15 17.02 14.58
N ALA A 91 -0.10 17.71 15.04
CA ALA A 91 -0.08 19.17 15.18
C ALA A 91 -0.31 19.99 13.89
N GLN A 92 -0.16 19.40 12.69
CA GLN A 92 -0.40 20.08 11.41
C GLN A 92 -1.17 19.21 10.42
N ALA A 93 -2.22 19.80 9.84
CA ALA A 93 -2.94 19.22 8.71
C ALA A 93 -2.06 19.31 7.44
N ASP A 94 -1.78 18.15 6.86
CA ASP A 94 -1.12 18.01 5.56
C ASP A 94 -2.17 18.12 4.43
N VAL A 95 -1.73 18.27 3.19
CA VAL A 95 -2.58 18.32 1.99
C VAL A 95 -3.52 17.12 1.93
N VAL A 96 -3.03 15.93 2.26
CA VAL A 96 -3.84 14.70 2.29
C VAL A 96 -4.91 14.75 3.39
N ASP A 97 -4.68 15.45 4.52
CA ASP A 97 -5.70 15.63 5.57
C ASP A 97 -6.81 16.54 5.07
N VAL A 98 -6.45 17.62 4.38
CA VAL A 98 -7.41 18.56 3.80
C VAL A 98 -8.27 17.86 2.76
N LEU A 99 -7.67 17.02 1.91
CA LEU A 99 -8.41 16.20 0.94
C LEU A 99 -9.38 15.21 1.62
N HIS A 100 -8.93 14.53 2.68
CA HIS A 100 -9.79 13.65 3.47
C HIS A 100 -10.96 14.40 4.12
N GLN A 101 -10.70 15.57 4.72
CA GLN A 101 -11.71 16.39 5.37
C GLN A 101 -12.74 16.94 4.37
N GLN A 102 -12.29 17.47 3.23
CA GLN A 102 -13.17 17.94 2.17
C GLN A 102 -14.09 16.82 1.67
N ARG A 103 -13.56 15.58 1.56
CA ARG A 103 -14.37 14.42 1.18
C ARG A 103 -15.40 14.05 2.23
N GLN A 104 -15.00 13.95 3.51
CA GLN A 104 -15.94 13.62 4.59
C GLN A 104 -17.08 14.65 4.66
N MET A 105 -16.77 15.95 4.49
CA MET A 105 -17.78 17.00 4.42
C MET A 105 -18.70 16.85 3.20
N ARG A 106 -18.16 16.56 2.00
CA ARG A 106 -18.95 16.35 0.79
C ARG A 106 -19.86 15.11 0.90
N GLN A 107 -19.36 14.04 1.51
CA GLN A 107 -20.13 12.82 1.73
C GLN A 107 -21.25 13.03 2.76
N GLN A 108 -20.97 13.72 3.87
CA GLN A 108 -21.99 14.09 4.86
C GLN A 108 -23.06 15.03 4.28
N GLN A 109 -22.67 15.97 3.41
CA GLN A 109 -23.61 16.85 2.70
C GLN A 109 -24.48 16.05 1.73
N ALA A 110 -23.88 15.15 0.94
CA ALA A 110 -24.62 14.26 0.04
C ALA A 110 -25.58 13.33 0.79
N GLU A 111 -25.18 12.79 1.95
CA GLU A 111 -26.04 11.98 2.82
C GLU A 111 -27.18 12.79 3.44
N ALA A 112 -26.93 14.05 3.83
CA ALA A 112 -27.96 14.97 4.31
C ALA A 112 -28.96 15.37 3.21
N ASP A 113 -28.48 15.57 1.98
CA ASP A 113 -29.31 15.88 0.81
C ASP A 113 -30.07 14.65 0.29
N ALA A 114 -29.51 13.44 0.43
CA ALA A 114 -30.14 12.17 0.05
C ALA A 114 -31.35 11.80 0.93
N ALA A 115 -31.49 12.39 2.12
CA ALA A 115 -32.73 12.35 2.90
C ALA A 115 -33.93 13.00 2.15
N GLY A 116 -33.67 13.74 1.05
CA GLY A 116 -34.66 14.30 0.12
C GLY A 116 -34.98 13.47 -1.14
N GLY A 117 -34.40 12.27 -1.32
CA GLY A 117 -34.97 11.26 -2.22
C GLY A 117 -34.28 10.96 -3.56
N GLN A 118 -33.01 11.30 -3.78
CA GLN A 118 -32.23 10.75 -4.91
C GLN A 118 -30.81 10.35 -4.44
N PRO A 119 -30.39 9.09 -4.61
CA PRO A 119 -28.99 8.72 -4.40
C PRO A 119 -28.18 9.39 -5.51
N ALA A 120 -27.32 10.34 -5.15
CA ALA A 120 -26.32 10.85 -6.06
C ALA A 120 -25.44 9.66 -6.48
N ALA A 121 -25.47 9.31 -7.75
CA ALA A 121 -24.50 8.36 -8.29
C ALA A 121 -23.11 9.00 -8.04
N GLU A 122 -22.31 8.40 -7.17
CA GLU A 122 -20.90 8.74 -7.08
C GLU A 122 -20.31 8.43 -8.46
N ASP A 123 -20.07 9.46 -9.27
CA ASP A 123 -19.33 9.30 -10.51
C ASP A 123 -18.00 8.63 -10.16
N ASP A 124 -17.74 7.46 -10.75
CA ASP A 124 -16.51 6.67 -10.53
C ASP A 124 -15.25 7.52 -10.84
N ALA A 125 -15.40 8.55 -11.69
CA ALA A 125 -14.38 9.56 -12.02
C ALA A 125 -13.99 10.46 -10.84
N ASN A 126 -14.85 10.58 -9.81
CA ASN A 126 -14.63 11.39 -8.62
C ASN A 126 -14.07 10.56 -7.44
N ARG A 127 -13.86 9.25 -7.64
CA ARG A 127 -13.27 8.39 -6.62
C ARG A 127 -11.77 8.66 -6.55
N LEU A 128 -11.33 9.20 -5.42
CA LEU A 128 -9.91 9.42 -5.14
C LEU A 128 -9.12 8.11 -5.26
N PRO A 129 -8.06 8.07 -6.07
CA PRO A 129 -7.12 6.95 -6.10
C PRO A 129 -6.59 6.61 -4.72
N ALA A 130 -6.53 5.32 -4.38
CA ALA A 130 -5.95 4.88 -3.11
C ALA A 130 -4.47 5.31 -3.00
N GLU A 131 -3.76 5.39 -4.13
CA GLU A 131 -2.39 5.90 -4.19
C GLU A 131 -2.25 7.38 -3.78
N LEU A 132 -3.29 8.21 -3.95
CA LEU A 132 -3.28 9.60 -3.49
C LEU A 132 -3.50 9.72 -1.98
N MET A 133 -4.24 8.78 -1.41
CA MET A 133 -4.62 8.78 0.01
C MET A 133 -3.56 8.10 0.89
N ARG A 134 -2.78 7.18 0.33
CA ARG A 134 -1.68 6.49 1.01
C ARG A 134 -0.49 7.42 1.24
N ARG A 135 -0.14 7.63 2.51
CA ARG A 135 1.06 8.40 2.93
C ARG A 135 2.31 7.54 3.11
N TYR A 136 2.16 6.24 2.92
CA TYR A 136 3.20 5.26 3.12
C TYR A 136 3.36 4.37 1.89
N GLU A 137 4.55 3.81 1.75
CA GLU A 137 4.88 2.83 0.72
C GLU A 137 5.02 1.45 1.35
N VAL A 138 4.64 0.41 0.61
CA VAL A 138 4.84 -0.97 1.03
C VAL A 138 6.05 -1.54 0.31
N VAL A 139 7.03 -2.02 1.06
CA VAL A 139 8.23 -2.66 0.53
C VAL A 139 8.27 -4.10 0.99
N ILE A 140 8.33 -5.02 0.03
CA ILE A 140 8.47 -6.45 0.30
C ILE A 140 9.95 -6.80 0.31
N ARG A 141 10.44 -7.32 1.44
CA ARG A 141 11.79 -7.82 1.56
C ARG A 141 11.88 -9.29 1.13
N PRO A 142 12.86 -9.63 0.25
CA PRO A 142 13.09 -11.00 -0.17
C PRO A 142 13.49 -11.89 1.00
N ARG A 143 13.27 -13.20 0.86
CA ARG A 143 13.71 -14.19 1.83
C ARG A 143 15.22 -14.12 2.05
N GLN A 144 15.66 -14.25 3.29
CA GLN A 144 17.08 -14.23 3.66
C GLN A 144 17.86 -15.35 2.95
N LYS A 145 17.20 -16.51 2.76
CA LYS A 145 17.76 -17.67 2.06
C LYS A 145 17.84 -17.51 0.53
N GLN A 146 17.18 -16.49 -0.05
CA GLN A 146 17.20 -16.26 -1.49
C GLN A 146 18.61 -15.87 -1.95
N LYS A 147 19.20 -16.70 -2.82
CA LYS A 147 20.53 -16.45 -3.37
C LYS A 147 20.48 -15.30 -4.38
N ALA A 148 21.52 -14.46 -4.36
CA ALA A 148 21.68 -13.44 -5.37
C ALA A 148 21.99 -14.08 -6.74
N ILE A 149 21.22 -13.70 -7.75
CA ILE A 149 21.43 -14.09 -9.14
C ILE A 149 22.44 -13.13 -9.76
N LYS A 150 23.31 -13.64 -10.65
CA LYS A 150 24.24 -12.79 -11.38
C LYS A 150 23.48 -12.04 -12.47
N LEU A 151 23.81 -10.77 -12.72
CA LEU A 151 23.07 -9.94 -13.69
C LEU A 151 22.93 -10.58 -15.08
N ARG A 152 23.94 -11.33 -15.53
CA ARG A 152 23.95 -12.07 -16.81
C ARG A 152 22.95 -13.24 -16.89
N GLU A 153 22.49 -13.74 -15.76
CA GLU A 153 21.56 -14.88 -15.65
C GLU A 153 20.10 -14.40 -15.56
N VAL A 154 19.87 -13.08 -15.45
CA VAL A 154 18.52 -12.50 -15.45
C VAL A 154 17.93 -12.60 -16.87
N SER A 155 16.88 -13.40 -16.99
CA SER A 155 16.22 -13.76 -18.25
C SER A 155 14.71 -13.45 -18.20
N ALA A 156 14.00 -13.71 -19.31
CA ALA A 156 12.55 -13.51 -19.40
C ALA A 156 11.74 -14.27 -18.32
N GLU A 157 12.28 -15.38 -17.79
CA GLU A 157 11.63 -16.18 -16.73
C GLU A 157 11.51 -15.45 -15.39
N HIS A 158 12.24 -14.34 -15.24
CA HIS A 158 12.30 -13.52 -14.03
C HIS A 158 11.38 -12.30 -14.11
N ILE A 159 10.72 -12.05 -15.24
CA ILE A 159 9.81 -10.92 -15.41
C ILE A 159 8.65 -11.05 -14.42
N GLY A 160 8.41 -10.00 -13.63
CA GLY A 160 7.35 -9.94 -12.62
C GLY A 160 7.71 -10.59 -11.27
N LYS A 161 8.85 -11.31 -11.19
CA LYS A 161 9.32 -11.98 -9.97
C LYS A 161 10.20 -11.09 -9.11
N LEU A 162 10.22 -11.35 -7.81
CA LEU A 162 11.17 -10.72 -6.88
C LEU A 162 12.53 -11.42 -6.99
N VAL A 163 13.53 -10.71 -7.52
CA VAL A 163 14.89 -11.24 -7.70
C VAL A 163 15.90 -10.41 -6.93
N ARG A 164 16.82 -11.09 -6.25
CA ARG A 164 17.97 -10.46 -5.62
C ARG A 164 19.17 -10.48 -6.57
N VAL A 165 19.76 -9.31 -6.83
CA VAL A 165 20.95 -9.17 -7.69
C VAL A 165 22.07 -8.51 -6.88
N GLN A 166 23.31 -8.93 -7.13
CA GLN A 166 24.50 -8.33 -6.54
C GLN A 166 25.36 -7.70 -7.63
N GLY A 167 25.80 -6.46 -7.42
CA GLY A 167 26.62 -5.71 -8.37
C GLY A 167 27.33 -4.53 -7.72
N ILE A 168 28.07 -3.78 -8.53
CA ILE A 168 28.77 -2.55 -8.13
C ILE A 168 28.02 -1.37 -8.74
N VAL A 169 27.66 -0.38 -7.92
CA VAL A 169 27.04 0.85 -8.39
C VAL A 169 28.12 1.74 -9.02
N THR A 170 28.01 2.02 -10.31
CA THR A 170 29.00 2.82 -11.07
C THR A 170 28.60 4.28 -11.21
N GLN A 171 27.30 4.56 -11.28
CA GLN A 171 26.76 5.89 -11.45
C GLN A 171 25.43 6.01 -10.70
N VAL A 172 25.25 7.14 -10.01
CA VAL A 172 24.01 7.54 -9.36
C VAL A 172 23.57 8.85 -10.01
N THR A 173 22.29 8.97 -10.34
CA THR A 173 21.71 10.21 -10.87
C THR A 173 21.09 11.03 -9.75
N ASP A 174 20.94 12.33 -9.98
CA ASP A 174 20.23 13.21 -9.05
C ASP A 174 18.75 12.81 -8.91
N VAL A 175 18.16 13.16 -7.77
CA VAL A 175 16.76 12.91 -7.47
C VAL A 175 15.87 13.70 -8.43
N LYS A 176 14.92 13.01 -9.05
CA LYS A 176 13.91 13.60 -9.93
C LYS A 176 12.53 13.33 -9.34
N PRO A 177 11.66 14.34 -9.23
CA PRO A 177 10.27 14.11 -8.84
C PRO A 177 9.56 13.31 -9.93
N LEU A 178 8.80 12.30 -9.53
CA LEU A 178 7.94 11.50 -10.41
C LEU A 178 6.48 11.79 -10.05
N LEU A 179 5.66 12.00 -11.08
CA LEU A 179 4.23 12.21 -10.92
C LEU A 179 3.52 10.85 -10.91
N THR A 180 2.82 10.55 -9.82
CA THR A 180 2.02 9.30 -9.69
C THR A 180 0.56 9.54 -10.02
N VAL A 181 -0.03 10.62 -9.49
CA VAL A 181 -1.43 11.01 -9.74
C VAL A 181 -1.47 12.47 -10.15
N ALA A 182 -2.10 12.74 -11.29
CA ALA A 182 -2.37 14.09 -11.77
C ALA A 182 -3.81 14.46 -11.45
N THR A 183 -4.01 15.59 -10.76
CA THR A 183 -5.34 16.16 -10.51
C THR A 183 -5.55 17.33 -11.47
N TYR A 184 -6.58 17.25 -12.30
CA TYR A 184 -7.01 18.34 -13.17
C TYR A 184 -8.24 19.01 -12.57
N LEU A 185 -8.20 20.33 -12.43
CA LEU A 185 -9.32 21.14 -11.93
C LEU A 185 -9.91 21.93 -13.09
N ASP A 186 -11.24 21.92 -13.24
CA ASP A 186 -11.94 22.87 -14.11
C ASP A 186 -12.27 24.15 -13.35
N ASP A 187 -11.74 25.29 -13.81
CA ASP A 187 -11.94 26.60 -13.19
C ASP A 187 -13.41 27.07 -13.23
N ALA A 188 -14.19 26.61 -14.21
CA ALA A 188 -15.58 27.05 -14.39
C ALA A 188 -16.56 26.30 -13.49
N SER A 189 -16.35 24.99 -13.33
CA SER A 189 -17.27 24.09 -12.64
C SER A 189 -16.74 23.59 -11.29
N GLY A 190 -15.45 23.76 -11.01
CA GLY A 190 -14.79 23.26 -9.80
C GLY A 190 -14.65 21.75 -9.74
N PHE A 191 -14.89 21.04 -10.85
CA PHE A 191 -14.75 19.58 -10.91
C PHE A 191 -13.27 19.18 -10.96
N GLU A 192 -12.95 18.11 -10.24
CA GLU A 192 -11.62 17.51 -10.20
C GLU A 192 -11.64 16.18 -10.94
N VAL A 193 -10.60 15.92 -11.73
CA VAL A 193 -10.38 14.64 -12.42
C VAL A 193 -9.02 14.10 -12.00
N TYR A 194 -8.99 12.86 -11.50
CA TYR A 194 -7.77 12.19 -11.08
C TYR A 194 -7.29 11.21 -12.15
N GLN A 195 -6.04 11.33 -12.58
CA GLN A 195 -5.40 10.42 -13.54
C GLN A 195 -4.20 9.74 -12.90
N GLU A 196 -4.24 8.41 -12.79
CA GLU A 196 -3.09 7.58 -12.37
C GLU A 196 -2.08 7.42 -13.52
N VAL A 197 -0.81 7.67 -13.24
CA VAL A 197 0.31 7.48 -14.17
C VAL A 197 0.90 6.09 -13.90
N THR A 198 0.60 5.12 -14.79
CA THR A 198 0.90 3.68 -14.58
C THR A 198 2.11 3.13 -15.32
#